data_AF-A0A1H2Y438-F1
#
_entry.id   AF-A0A1H2Y438-F1
#
_cell.length_a   1.000
_cell.length_b   1.000
_cell.length_c   1.000
_cell.angle_alpha   90.00
_cell.angle_beta   90.00
_cell.angle_gamma   90.00
#
_symmetry.space_group_name_H-M   'P 1'
#
loop_
_entity.id
_entity.type
_entity.pdbx_description
1 polymer ?
#
loop_
_entity_poly.entity_id
_entity_poly.type
_entity_poly.pdbx_seq_one_letter_code
_entity_poly.pdbx_strand_id
1 'polypeptide(L)' 'MTINDIISVNRHVHVFALVDVNNFYVSCERAFNPNLVNRPVVVLSNNDGCAVSRVPMKLRR' A
#
# COMPACT_ATOMS: atom_id res chain seq x y z
N MET A 1 -5.07 -43.64 16.50
CA MET A 1 -5.33 -42.21 16.74
C MET A 1 -5.17 -41.99 18.23
N THR A 2 -4.01 -41.49 18.63
CA THR A 2 -3.63 -41.29 20.03
C THR A 2 -4.07 -39.91 20.51
N ILE A 3 -4.13 -39.69 21.84
CA ILE A 3 -4.54 -38.41 22.44
C ILE A 3 -3.65 -37.23 21.99
N ASN A 4 -2.40 -37.53 21.62
CA ASN A 4 -1.43 -36.56 21.10
C ASN A 4 -1.79 -36.05 19.71
N ASP A 5 -2.50 -36.86 18.90
CA ASP A 5 -2.97 -36.47 17.56
C ASP A 5 -4.10 -35.42 17.66
N ILE A 6 -4.94 -35.49 18.71
CA ILE A 6 -6.08 -34.58 18.95
C ILE A 6 -5.63 -33.15 19.30
N ILE A 7 -4.49 -33.01 19.99
CA ILE A 7 -3.93 -31.71 20.39
C ILE A 7 -3.31 -30.99 19.18
N SER A 8 -2.84 -31.73 18.17
CA SER A 8 -2.25 -31.15 16.95
C SER A 8 -3.30 -30.53 16.02
N VAL A 9 -4.55 -31.00 16.05
CA VAL A 9 -5.63 -30.56 15.15
C VAL A 9 -6.28 -29.23 15.55
N ASN A 10 -5.95 -28.66 16.71
CA ASN A 10 -6.67 -27.52 17.29
C ASN A 10 -5.82 -26.25 17.49
N ARG A 11 -4.80 -26.04 16.64
CA ARG A 11 -4.20 -24.71 16.45
C ARG A 11 -4.59 -24.21 15.07
N HIS A 12 -5.70 -23.50 14.99
CA HIS A 12 -5.94 -22.60 13.86
C HIS A 12 -4.88 -21.50 13.90
N VAL A 13 -3.80 -21.68 13.15
CA VAL A 13 -2.79 -20.64 12.95
C VAL A 13 -3.44 -19.60 12.03
N HIS A 14 -3.87 -18.48 12.61
CA HIS A 14 -4.37 -17.36 11.84
C HIS A 14 -3.19 -16.73 11.08
N VAL A 15 -3.25 -16.79 9.75
CA VAL A 15 -2.29 -16.11 8.88
C VAL A 15 -2.83 -14.72 8.57
N PHE A 16 -2.06 -13.69 8.89
CA PHE A 16 -2.37 -12.31 8.58
C PHE A 16 -1.38 -11.78 7.52
N ALA A 17 -1.88 -10.92 6.63
CA ALA A 17 -1.06 -10.19 5.67
C ALA A 17 -1.39 -8.70 5.73
N LEU A 18 -0.37 -7.86 5.65
CA LEU A 18 -0.52 -6.41 5.48
C LEU A 18 -0.42 -6.07 4.00
N VAL A 19 -1.42 -5.36 3.48
CA VAL A 19 -1.41 -4.82 2.12
C VAL A 19 -1.34 -3.30 2.23
N ASP A 20 -0.26 -2.71 1.72
CA ASP A 20 -0.06 -1.27 1.66
C ASP A 20 0.31 -0.86 0.23
N VAL A 21 -0.19 0.30 -0.21
CA VAL A 21 0.05 0.81 -1.56
C VAL A 21 1.00 1.99 -1.50
N ASN A 22 2.10 1.89 -2.26
CA ASN A 22 3.07 2.96 -2.41
C ASN A 22 2.40 4.24 -2.94
N ASN A 23 2.33 5.27 -2.09
CA ASN A 23 1.78 6.59 -2.43
C ASN A 23 0.38 6.51 -3.06
N PHE A 24 -0.55 5.77 -2.42
CA PHE A 24 -1.88 5.42 -2.99
C PHE A 24 -2.52 6.51 -3.87
N TYR A 25 -2.78 7.70 -3.34
CA TYR A 25 -3.40 8.78 -4.10
C TYR A 25 -2.57 9.22 -5.33
N VAL A 26 -1.24 9.35 -5.21
CA VAL A 26 -0.39 9.67 -6.36
C VAL A 26 -0.39 8.53 -7.39
N SER A 27 -0.48 7.27 -6.95
CA SER A 27 -0.56 6.11 -7.83
C SER A 27 -1.88 6.07 -8.60
N CYS A 28 -2.99 6.44 -7.96
CA CYS A 28 -4.28 6.63 -8.63
C CYS A 28 -4.18 7.74 -9.70
N GLU A 29 -3.67 8.92 -9.34
CA GLU A 29 -3.50 10.03 -10.28
C GLU A 29 -2.65 9.64 -11.50
N ARG A 30 -1.59 8.86 -11.31
CA ARG A 30 -0.75 8.36 -12.41
C ARG A 30 -1.45 7.34 -13.30
N ALA A 31 -2.33 6.52 -12.75
CA ALA A 31 -3.10 5.55 -13.52
C ALA A 31 -4.04 6.25 -14.52
N PHE A 32 -4.61 7.40 -14.14
CA PHE A 32 -5.48 8.20 -15.00
C PHE A 32 -4.72 9.26 -15.81
N ASN A 33 -3.58 9.74 -15.34
CA ASN A 33 -2.71 10.69 -16.03
C ASN A 33 -1.25 10.20 -16.07
N PRO A 34 -0.88 9.38 -17.07
CA PRO A 34 0.47 8.81 -17.20
C PRO A 34 1.58 9.86 -17.33
N ASN A 35 1.27 11.10 -17.71
CA ASN A 35 2.27 12.18 -17.78
C ASN A 35 2.86 12.57 -16.41
N LEU A 36 2.22 12.15 -15.31
CA LEU A 36 2.71 12.33 -13.94
C LEU A 36 3.78 11.30 -13.54
N VAL A 37 4.06 10.31 -14.39
CA VAL A 37 5.14 9.34 -14.19
C VAL A 37 6.50 10.06 -14.25
N ASN A 38 7.40 9.74 -13.32
CA ASN A 38 8.71 10.36 -13.13
C ASN A 38 8.69 11.86 -12.77
N ARG A 39 7.52 12.44 -12.50
CA ARG A 39 7.41 13.81 -11.98
C ARG A 39 7.27 13.82 -10.46
N PRO A 40 7.80 14.84 -9.77
CA PRO A 40 7.44 15.09 -8.38
C PRO A 40 5.95 15.47 -8.31
N VAL A 41 5.21 14.84 -7.40
CA VAL A 41 3.75 15.04 -7.27
C VAL A 41 3.37 15.09 -5.80
N VAL A 42 2.48 16.02 -5.44
CA VAL A 42 1.75 16.06 -4.18
C VAL A 42 0.26 16.01 -4.48
N VAL A 43 -0.50 15.26 -3.68
CA VAL A 43 -1.96 15.29 -3.68
C VAL A 43 -2.40 16.00 -2.41
N LEU A 44 -3.26 17.01 -2.57
CA LEU A 44 -3.81 17.80 -1.46
C LEU A 44 -5.22 17.34 -1.11
N SER A 45 -5.59 17.46 0.15
CA SER A 45 -6.98 17.30 0.62
C SER A 45 -7.79 18.55 0.24
N ASN A 46 -9.04 18.34 -0.20
CA ASN A 46 -10.16 19.28 -0.25
C ASN A 46 -9.83 20.79 -0.37
N ASN A 47 -8.83 21.14 -1.18
CA ASN A 47 -8.27 22.48 -1.30
C ASN A 47 -7.87 23.17 0.03
N ASP A 48 -7.63 22.42 1.11
CA ASP A 48 -7.27 22.92 2.44
C ASP A 48 -5.75 23.11 2.63
N GLY A 49 -4.97 22.79 1.60
CA GLY A 49 -3.52 22.86 1.62
C GLY A 49 -2.81 21.69 2.33
N CYS A 50 -3.56 20.72 2.86
CA CYS A 50 -2.99 19.55 3.53
C CYS A 50 -2.54 18.51 2.51
N ALA A 51 -1.25 18.14 2.54
CA ALA A 51 -0.70 17.10 1.69
C ALA A 51 -1.05 15.70 2.22
N VAL A 52 -1.86 14.94 1.47
CA VAL A 52 -2.29 13.57 1.84
C VAL A 52 -1.44 12.48 1.19
N SER A 53 -0.71 12.82 0.12
CA SER A 53 0.25 11.90 -0.50
C SER A 53 1.31 12.68 -1.27
N ARG A 54 2.54 12.19 -1.31
CA ARG A 54 3.66 12.85 -1.98
C ARG A 54 4.67 11.86 -2.52
N VAL A 55 5.29 12.16 -3.66
CA VAL A 55 6.41 11.41 -4.21
C VAL A 55 7.49 12.36 -4.74
N PRO A 56 8.78 12.14 -4.42
CA PRO A 56 9.86 12.94 -5.00
C PRO A 56 10.10 12.57 -6.47
N MET A 57 10.85 13.40 -7.18
CA MET A 57 11.32 13.09 -8.53
C MET A 57 12.23 11.85 -8.49
N LYS A 58 11.90 10.82 -9.27
CA LYS A 58 12.79 9.68 -9.47
C LYS A 58 13.84 10.07 -10.51
N LEU A 59 15.07 10.26 -10.08
CA LEU A 59 16.20 10.38 -10.99
C LEU A 59 16.36 9.04 -11.71
N ARG A 60 16.32 9.03 -13.05
CA ARG A 60 16.64 7.83 -13.81
C ARG A 60 18.12 7.54 -13.59
N ARG A 61 18.43 6.39 -12.99
CA ARG A 61 19.77 5.80 -13.03
C ARG A 61 20.00 5.19 -14.41
#